data_AF-A0A5K0YD97-F1
#
_entry.id   AF-A0A5K0YD97-F1
#
_cell.length_a   1.000
_cell.length_b   1.000
_cell.length_c   1.000
_cell.angle_alpha   90.00
_cell.angle_beta   90.00
_cell.angle_gamma   90.00
#
_symmetry.space_group_name_H-M   'P 1'
#
loop_
_entity.id
_entity.type
_entity.pdbx_description
1 polymer ?
#
loop_
_entity_poly.entity_id
_entity_poly.type
_entity_poly.pdbx_seq_one_letter_code
_entity_poly.pdbx_strand_id
1 'polypeptide(L)' 'NPSNKREIRCDEKLKSIFEGKDTVNFLEVARLMGRHFVKTS' A
#
# COMPACT_ATOMS: atom_id res chain seq x y z
N ASN A 1 2.39 -13.13 5.59
CA ASN A 1 2.49 -14.56 5.28
C ASN A 1 3.93 -14.98 5.54
N PRO A 2 4.24 -15.87 6.51
CA PRO A 2 5.63 -16.31 6.75
C PRO A 2 6.27 -16.94 5.50
N SER A 3 5.46 -17.48 4.58
CA SER A 3 5.91 -18.07 3.32
C SER A 3 6.13 -17.06 2.18
N ASN A 4 5.60 -15.84 2.28
CA ASN A 4 5.76 -14.82 1.24
C ASN A 4 5.86 -13.43 1.87
N LYS A 5 7.12 -12.99 2.12
CA LYS A 5 7.44 -11.66 2.66
C LYS A 5 7.33 -10.53 1.62
N ARG A 6 7.05 -10.86 0.35
CA ARG A 6 6.93 -9.90 -0.76
C ARG A 6 5.52 -9.34 -0.91
N GLU A 7 4.55 -9.90 -0.20
CA GLU A 7 3.15 -9.52 -0.25
C GLU A 7 2.72 -8.93 1.09
N ILE A 8 2.15 -7.73 1.05
CA ILE A 8 1.66 -6.98 2.20
C ILE A 8 0.15 -7.11 2.20
N ARG A 9 -0.41 -7.67 3.27
CA ARG A 9 -1.86 -7.70 3.49
C ARG A 9 -2.31 -6.39 4.11
N CYS A 10 -3.29 -5.76 3.49
CA CYS A 10 -3.81 -4.47 3.92
C CYS A 10 -4.88 -4.68 4.99
N ASP A 11 -4.69 -4.05 6.14
CA ASP A 11 -5.77 -3.83 7.11
C ASP A 11 -6.73 -2.73 6.63
N GLU A 12 -7.82 -2.48 7.35
CA GLU A 12 -8.85 -1.50 6.96
C GLU A 12 -8.29 -0.10 6.69
N LYS A 13 -7.28 0.36 7.45
CA LYS A 13 -6.67 1.67 7.21
C LYS A 13 -5.81 1.66 5.95
N LEU A 14 -5.01 0.62 5.77
CA LEU A 14 -4.22 0.45 4.53
C LEU A 14 -5.13 0.32 3.31
N LYS A 15 -6.29 -0.35 3.42
CA LYS A 15 -7.28 -0.41 2.33
C LYS A 15 -7.77 0.99 1.95
N SER A 16 -8.06 1.86 2.92
CA SER A 16 -8.45 3.24 2.62
C SER A 16 -7.37 4.03 1.86
N ILE A 17 -6.09 3.72 2.10
CA ILE A 17 -4.95 4.39 1.45
C ILE A 17 -4.66 3.76 0.08
N PHE A 18 -4.79 2.44 -0.04
CA PHE A 18 -4.47 1.65 -1.23
C PHE A 18 -5.67 1.35 -2.12
N GLU A 19 -6.64 2.26 -2.18
CA GLU A 19 -7.81 2.17 -3.07
C GLU A 19 -8.66 0.89 -2.87
N GLY A 20 -8.73 0.40 -1.63
CA GLY A 20 -9.52 -0.78 -1.25
C GLY A 20 -8.83 -2.12 -1.46
N LYS A 21 -7.55 -2.15 -1.86
CA LYS A 21 -6.83 -3.41 -2.12
C LYS A 21 -6.58 -4.22 -0.86
N ASP A 22 -6.96 -5.49 -0.87
CA ASP A 22 -6.68 -6.46 0.20
C ASP A 22 -5.20 -6.85 0.32
N THR A 23 -4.47 -6.84 -0.81
CA THR A 23 -3.05 -7.22 -0.87
C THR A 23 -2.32 -6.35 -1.87
N VAL A 24 -1.12 -5.93 -1.49
CA VAL A 24 -0.24 -5.09 -2.32
C VAL A 24 1.18 -5.62 -2.25
N ASN A 25 1.97 -5.30 -3.27
CA ASN A 25 3.40 -5.57 -3.28
C ASN A 25 4.18 -4.28 -2.99
N PHE A 26 5.49 -4.41 -2.72
CA PHE A 26 6.34 -3.26 -2.38
C PHE A 26 6.36 -2.17 -3.46
N LEU A 27 6.23 -2.54 -4.74
CA LEU A 27 6.24 -1.61 -5.86
C LEU A 27 4.94 -0.79 -5.91
N GLU A 28 3.80 -1.43 -5.71
CA GLU A 28 2.49 -0.79 -5.67
C GLU A 28 2.37 0.15 -4.48
N VAL A 29 2.88 -0.24 -3.30
CA VAL A 29 2.88 0.62 -2.10
C VAL A 29 3.56 1.95 -2.40
N ALA A 30 4.75 1.95 -3.00
CA ALA A 30 5.47 3.18 -3.31
C ALA A 30 4.67 4.11 -4.24
N ARG A 31 4.02 3.55 -5.27
CA ARG A 31 3.20 4.31 -6.22
C ARG A 31 1.92 4.87 -5.57
N LEU A 32 1.23 4.06 -4.77
CA LEU A 32 -0.01 4.44 -4.12
C LEU A 32 0.25 5.49 -3.03
N MET A 33 1.26 5.29 -2.18
CA MET A 33 1.68 6.29 -1.18
C MET A 33 2.09 7.60 -1.85
N GLY A 34 2.75 7.54 -3.02
CA GLY A 34 3.10 8.69 -3.85
C GLY A 34 1.95 9.67 -4.12
N ARG A 35 0.71 9.18 -4.23
CA ARG A 35 -0.48 10.02 -4.46
C ARG A 35 -0.97 10.74 -3.19
N HIS A 36 -0.65 10.20 -2.02
CA HIS A 36 -1.01 10.77 -0.72
C HIS A 36 0.03 11.78 -0.21
N PHE A 37 1.25 11.75 -0.72
CA PHE A 37 2.24 12.77 -0.43
C PHE A 37 1.91 14.06 -1.19
N VAL A 38 1.31 15.02 -0.47
CA VAL A 38 1.20 16.39 -0.92
C VAL A 38 2.60 16.94 -1.20
N LYS A 39 2.82 17.46 -2.42
CA LYS A 39 4.03 18.22 -2.72
C LYS A 39 4.03 19.45 -1.81
N THR A 40 4.95 19.47 -0.85
CA THR A 40 5.22 20.70 -0.12
C THR A 40 5.78 21.70 -1.12
N SER A 41 5.10 22.84 -1.24
CA SER A 41 5.52 23.97 -2.08
C SER A 41 6.49 24.87 -1.33
#